data_AF-A0A6N3T5X6-F1
#
_entry.id   AF-A0A6N3T5X6-F1
#
_cell.length_a   1.000
_cell.length_b   1.000
_cell.length_c   1.000
_cell.angle_alpha   90.00
_cell.angle_beta   90.00
_cell.angle_gamma   90.00
#
_symmetry.space_group_name_H-M   'P 1'
#
loop_
_entity.id
_entity.type
_entity.pdbx_description
1 polymer ?
#
loop_
_entity_poly.entity_id
_entity_poly.type
_entity_poly.pdbx_seq_one_letter_code
_entity_poly.pdbx_strand_id
1 'polypeptide(L)'
;MPRQTTSVIDRLESKLKETPAPYGLQSPCQTFQGTKLNTGHGAIWHNGTMECAHRVAWEAKHGPIPIDQETGKPFVILHLCDNAACCNVDHMELGTQRENMQDSIAKGRHRRPAATTNKLNRAVELSDAGKTAAAMADELKISEDEVGRLLAFHAQDASLYAAEKITLGPDAAEEMRRYRLTGDYKAIVSVLGMMNEARHIDQLDLCV
;
A
#
# COMPACT_ATOMS: atom_id res chain seq x y z
N MET A 1 42.57 13.43 -25.32
CA MET A 1 41.34 14.20 -25.05
C MET A 1 40.69 13.62 -23.81
N PRO A 2 40.35 14.40 -22.77
CA PRO A 2 39.61 13.86 -21.64
C PRO A 2 38.26 13.34 -22.13
N ARG A 3 37.92 12.11 -21.79
CA ARG A 3 36.64 11.48 -22.13
C ARG A 3 35.57 12.30 -21.42
N GLN A 4 34.78 13.08 -22.17
CA GLN A 4 33.64 13.79 -21.60
C GLN A 4 32.71 12.74 -21.00
N THR A 5 32.70 12.62 -19.69
CA THR A 5 31.71 11.83 -18.96
C THR A 5 30.38 12.54 -19.12
N THR A 6 29.47 11.97 -19.91
CA THR A 6 28.08 12.42 -20.00
C THR A 6 27.49 12.49 -18.59
N SER A 7 26.77 13.58 -18.30
CA SER A 7 26.17 13.76 -16.98
C SER A 7 25.17 12.63 -16.71
N VAL A 8 24.82 12.40 -15.44
CA VAL A 8 23.76 11.43 -15.11
C VAL A 8 22.43 11.80 -15.77
N ILE A 9 22.17 13.10 -15.93
CA ILE A 9 20.97 13.64 -16.55
C ILE A 9 20.95 13.32 -18.04
N ASP A 10 22.04 13.56 -18.77
CA ASP A 10 22.13 13.20 -20.20
C ASP A 10 21.93 11.69 -20.41
N ARG A 11 22.48 10.88 -19.50
CA ARG A 11 22.33 9.41 -19.52
C ARG A 11 20.93 8.94 -19.14
N LEU A 12 20.20 9.73 -18.35
CA LEU A 12 18.81 9.48 -17.99
C LEU A 12 17.89 9.85 -19.15
N GLU A 13 17.99 11.09 -19.64
CA GLU A 13 17.17 11.65 -20.72
C GLU A 13 17.30 10.86 -22.02
N SER A 14 18.51 10.41 -22.37
CA SER A 14 18.73 9.53 -23.53
C SER A 14 17.99 8.18 -23.47
N LYS A 15 17.43 7.81 -22.31
CA LYS A 15 16.68 6.57 -22.09
C LYS A 15 15.19 6.81 -21.83
N LEU A 16 14.72 8.06 -21.87
CA LEU A 16 13.31 8.38 -21.70
C LEU A 16 12.59 8.31 -23.03
N LYS A 17 11.42 7.67 -23.03
CA LYS A 17 10.49 7.67 -24.16
C LYS A 17 9.12 8.09 -23.68
N GLU A 18 8.52 9.04 -24.39
CA GLU A 18 7.14 9.42 -24.14
C GLU A 18 6.19 8.26 -24.45
N THR A 19 5.29 8.03 -23.52
CA THR A 19 4.18 7.10 -23.64
C THR A 19 2.89 7.86 -23.30
N PRO A 20 1.74 7.48 -23.87
CA PRO A 20 0.48 8.20 -23.69
C PRO A 20 0.18 8.52 -22.24
N ALA A 21 -0.44 9.68 -22.00
CA ALA A 21 -0.85 10.11 -20.68
C ALA A 21 -1.81 9.06 -20.07
N PRO A 22 -1.60 8.65 -18.80
CA PRO A 22 -2.56 7.83 -18.09
C PRO A 22 -3.89 8.58 -17.91
N TYR A 23 -4.97 7.83 -17.71
CA TYR A 23 -6.28 8.43 -17.42
C TYR A 23 -6.20 9.35 -16.19
N GLY A 24 -6.63 10.60 -16.35
CA GLY A 24 -6.64 11.60 -15.27
C GLY A 24 -5.38 12.47 -15.15
N LEU A 25 -4.34 12.28 -15.98
CA LEU A 25 -3.17 13.15 -16.01
C LEU A 25 -3.04 13.87 -17.36
N GLN A 26 -2.56 15.12 -17.33
CA GLN A 26 -2.47 15.97 -18.53
C GLN A 26 -1.19 15.76 -19.33
N SER A 27 -0.10 15.34 -18.68
CA SER A 27 1.21 15.12 -19.32
C SER A 27 1.46 13.65 -19.70
N PRO A 28 2.24 13.36 -20.75
CA PRO A 28 2.65 12.00 -21.07
C PRO A 28 3.58 11.43 -19.99
N CYS A 29 3.60 10.10 -19.86
CA CYS A 29 4.61 9.43 -19.06
C CYS A 29 5.95 9.48 -19.79
N GLN A 30 7.03 9.84 -19.09
CA GLN A 30 8.40 9.69 -19.58
C GLN A 30 8.95 8.34 -19.13
N THR A 31 8.67 7.29 -19.89
CA THR A 31 8.98 5.91 -19.49
C THR A 31 10.44 5.57 -19.76
N PHE A 32 11.16 5.15 -18.74
CA PHE A 32 12.56 4.71 -18.81
C PHE A 32 12.68 3.38 -19.56
N GLN A 33 13.53 3.38 -20.61
CA GLN A 33 13.77 2.24 -21.50
C GLN A 33 15.06 1.46 -21.17
N GLY A 34 15.80 1.90 -20.15
CA GLY A 34 17.01 1.19 -19.69
C GLY A 34 16.73 -0.01 -18.80
N THR A 35 17.74 -0.42 -18.03
CA THR A 35 17.64 -1.49 -17.05
C THR A 35 16.55 -1.19 -16.02
N LYS A 36 15.73 -2.19 -15.71
CA LYS A 36 14.68 -2.11 -14.68
C LYS A 36 14.97 -3.10 -13.56
N LEU A 37 14.60 -2.74 -12.33
CA LEU A 37 14.61 -3.63 -11.17
C LEU A 37 13.46 -4.64 -11.26
N ASN A 38 13.50 -5.69 -10.45
CA ASN A 38 12.40 -6.66 -10.33
C ASN A 38 11.09 -6.02 -9.86
N THR A 39 11.15 -4.81 -9.29
CA THR A 39 9.99 -3.99 -8.89
C THR A 39 9.39 -3.19 -10.06
N GLY A 40 9.97 -3.27 -11.27
CA GLY A 40 9.56 -2.50 -12.45
C GLY A 40 10.18 -1.11 -12.57
N HIS A 41 10.84 -0.61 -11.52
CA HIS A 41 11.47 0.71 -11.51
C HIS A 41 12.68 0.77 -12.42
N GLY A 42 12.84 1.86 -13.16
CA GLY A 42 14.06 2.14 -13.92
C GLY A 42 15.26 2.31 -12.99
N ALA A 43 16.43 1.84 -13.42
CA ALA A 43 17.67 1.90 -12.64
C ALA A 43 18.81 2.49 -13.48
N ILE A 44 19.58 3.41 -12.89
CA ILE A 44 20.69 4.11 -13.53
C ILE A 44 21.90 4.16 -12.60
N TRP A 45 23.10 4.00 -13.16
CA TRP A 45 24.34 4.11 -12.40
C TRP A 45 24.67 5.58 -12.10
N HIS A 46 24.73 5.95 -10.83
CA HIS A 46 24.99 7.30 -10.34
C HIS A 46 25.76 7.23 -9.02
N ASN A 47 26.72 8.13 -8.78
CA ASN A 47 27.51 8.18 -7.55
C ASN A 47 28.16 6.85 -7.09
N GLY A 48 28.57 6.01 -8.05
CA GLY A 48 29.21 4.72 -7.77
C GLY A 48 28.25 3.61 -7.35
N THR A 49 26.93 3.81 -7.47
CA THR A 49 25.91 2.81 -7.17
C THR A 49 24.77 2.80 -8.22
N MET A 50 23.92 1.79 -8.20
CA MET A 50 22.69 1.76 -8.99
C MET A 50 21.58 2.47 -8.22
N GLU A 51 21.07 3.58 -8.77
CA GLU A 51 19.98 4.37 -8.19
C GLU A 51 18.70 4.23 -9.02
N CYS A 52 17.55 4.48 -8.39
CA CYS A 52 16.28 4.54 -9.09
C CYS A 52 16.24 5.75 -10.03
N ALA A 53 15.94 5.51 -11.31
CA ALA A 53 15.91 6.54 -12.35
C ALA A 53 14.94 7.69 -12.02
N HIS A 54 13.77 7.37 -11.44
CA HIS A 54 12.79 8.38 -11.03
C HIS A 54 13.29 9.27 -9.88
N ARG A 55 14.11 8.74 -8.96
CA ARG A 55 14.72 9.55 -7.88
C ARG A 55 15.74 10.53 -8.44
N VAL A 56 16.56 10.07 -9.39
CA VAL A 56 17.51 10.95 -10.10
C VAL A 56 16.75 12.05 -10.87
N ALA A 57 15.64 11.72 -11.53
CA ALA A 57 14.80 12.70 -12.21
C ALA A 57 14.23 13.75 -11.25
N TRP A 58 13.71 13.31 -10.10
CA TRP A 58 13.22 14.21 -9.05
C TRP A 58 14.32 15.12 -8.53
N GLU A 59 15.47 14.55 -8.15
CA GLU A 59 16.58 15.30 -7.57
C GLU A 59 17.19 16.31 -8.54
N ALA A 60 17.13 16.05 -9.84
CA ALA A 60 17.56 16.99 -10.88
C ALA A 60 16.68 18.26 -10.94
N LYS A 61 15.37 18.11 -10.74
CA LYS A 61 14.40 19.21 -10.86
C LYS A 61 14.16 19.94 -9.53
N HIS A 62 14.12 19.20 -8.42
CA HIS A 62 13.73 19.71 -7.11
C HIS A 62 14.85 19.70 -6.07
N GLY A 63 16.00 19.12 -6.38
CA GLY A 63 17.07 18.91 -5.41
C GLY A 63 16.83 17.67 -4.52
N PRO A 64 17.66 17.48 -3.48
CA PRO A 64 17.67 16.25 -2.69
C PRO A 64 16.29 15.95 -2.07
N ILE A 65 15.91 14.67 -2.07
CA ILE A 65 14.65 14.25 -1.46
C ILE A 65 14.70 14.55 0.06
N PRO A 66 13.74 15.32 0.62
CA PRO A 66 13.77 15.70 2.02
C PRO A 66 13.68 14.51 2.98
N ILE A 67 14.21 14.72 4.19
CA ILE A 67 14.07 13.78 5.30
C ILE A 67 12.81 14.13 6.07
N ASP A 68 11.98 13.12 6.30
CA ASP A 68 10.87 13.18 7.24
C ASP A 68 11.42 13.38 8.66
N GLN A 69 11.05 14.48 9.30
CA GLN A 69 11.55 14.87 10.61
C GLN A 69 11.02 13.99 11.75
N GLU A 70 9.87 13.33 11.56
CA GLU A 70 9.28 12.44 12.56
C GLU A 70 9.94 11.07 12.53
N THR A 71 10.15 10.51 11.33
CA THR A 71 10.71 9.16 11.18
C THR A 71 12.23 9.13 11.01
N GLY A 72 12.86 10.28 10.71
CA GLY A 72 14.28 10.39 10.41
C GLY A 72 14.70 9.72 9.08
N LYS A 73 13.74 9.42 8.20
CA LYS A 73 13.97 8.72 6.92
C LYS A 73 13.65 9.62 5.73
N PRO A 74 14.26 9.41 4.55
CA PRO A 74 13.86 10.12 3.34
C PRO A 74 12.40 9.84 2.98
N PHE A 75 11.68 10.84 2.47
CA PHE A 75 10.38 10.62 1.84
C PHE A 75 10.50 9.63 0.67
N VAL A 76 9.41 8.94 0.37
CA VAL A 76 9.28 8.10 -0.82
C VAL A 76 8.57 8.85 -1.92
N ILE A 77 8.87 8.48 -3.16
CA ILE A 77 8.19 8.99 -4.34
C ILE A 77 7.02 8.08 -4.67
N LEU A 78 5.82 8.66 -4.72
CA LEU A 78 4.58 8.03 -5.13
C LEU A 78 4.32 8.35 -6.60
N HIS A 79 3.92 7.34 -7.38
CA HIS A 79 3.53 7.54 -8.77
C HIS A 79 2.02 7.74 -8.89
N LEU A 80 1.61 8.89 -9.40
CA LEU A 80 0.21 9.17 -9.76
C LEU A 80 -0.24 8.36 -10.98
N CYS A 81 0.70 8.02 -11.87
CA CYS A 81 0.46 7.32 -13.13
C CYS A 81 0.48 5.79 -13.04
N ASP A 82 0.81 5.23 -11.88
CA ASP A 82 1.00 3.79 -11.63
C ASP A 82 2.00 3.07 -12.56
N ASN A 83 2.84 3.82 -13.27
CA ASN A 83 3.93 3.31 -14.08
C ASN A 83 5.26 3.46 -13.33
N ALA A 84 5.76 2.36 -12.76
CA ALA A 84 7.02 2.34 -11.99
C ALA A 84 8.26 2.77 -12.79
N ALA A 85 8.22 2.69 -14.13
CA ALA A 85 9.31 3.13 -14.99
C ALA A 85 9.18 4.61 -15.42
N CYS A 86 8.12 5.31 -15.01
CA CYS A 86 7.93 6.73 -15.33
C CYS A 86 8.95 7.59 -14.57
N CYS A 87 9.61 8.49 -15.29
CA CYS A 87 10.53 9.50 -14.74
C CYS A 87 9.98 10.93 -14.91
N ASN A 88 8.71 11.08 -15.35
CA ASN A 88 8.08 12.39 -15.40
C ASN A 88 7.80 12.86 -13.98
N VAL A 89 8.47 13.94 -13.58
CA VAL A 89 8.37 14.50 -12.22
C VAL A 89 6.98 15.05 -11.92
N ASP A 90 6.21 15.46 -12.94
CA ASP A 90 4.83 15.93 -12.76
C ASP A 90 3.87 14.78 -12.43
N HIS A 91 4.32 13.52 -12.55
CA HIS A 91 3.58 12.31 -12.13
C HIS A 91 4.08 11.77 -10.79
N MET A 92 4.87 12.54 -10.03
CA MET A 92 5.48 12.15 -8.77
C MET A 92 4.98 13.02 -7.62
N GLU A 93 4.78 12.39 -6.47
CA GLU A 93 4.45 13.07 -5.21
C GLU A 93 5.35 12.54 -4.09
N LEU A 94 5.72 13.38 -3.13
CA LEU A 94 6.45 12.93 -1.94
C LEU A 94 5.44 12.46 -0.89
N GLY A 95 5.68 11.28 -0.35
CA GLY A 95 4.89 10.73 0.74
C GLY A 95 5.74 9.93 1.72
N THR A 96 5.15 9.59 2.84
CA THR A 96 5.70 8.68 3.83
C THR A 96 5.56 7.23 3.38
N GLN A 97 6.34 6.33 3.97
CA GLN A 97 6.18 4.88 3.74
C GLN A 97 4.77 4.39 4.09
N ARG A 98 4.14 5.03 5.09
CA ARG A 98 2.76 4.72 5.49
C ARG A 98 1.78 5.09 4.39
N GLU A 99 1.91 6.27 3.79
CA GLU A 99 1.07 6.73 2.68
C GLU A 99 1.29 5.89 1.42
N ASN A 100 2.53 5.51 1.11
CA ASN A 100 2.81 4.58 0.00
C ASN A 100 2.13 3.22 0.19
N MET A 101 2.14 2.70 1.42
CA MET A 101 1.43 1.47 1.75
C MET A 101 -0.07 1.67 1.57
N GLN A 102 -0.65 2.75 2.09
CA GLN A 102 -2.07 3.06 1.93
C GLN A 102 -2.48 3.18 0.45
N ASP A 103 -1.70 3.88 -0.37
CA ASP A 103 -1.90 4.01 -1.82
C ASP A 103 -1.83 2.65 -2.53
N SER A 104 -0.80 1.85 -2.22
CA SER A 104 -0.64 0.51 -2.78
C SER A 104 -1.81 -0.42 -2.44
N ILE A 105 -2.36 -0.29 -1.23
CA ILE A 105 -3.53 -1.09 -0.83
C ILE A 105 -4.81 -0.53 -1.46
N ALA A 106 -5.03 0.79 -1.50
CA ALA A 106 -6.16 1.42 -2.17
C ALA A 106 -6.24 1.03 -3.66
N LYS A 107 -5.08 0.94 -4.31
CA LYS A 107 -4.95 0.50 -5.72
C LYS A 107 -4.92 -1.02 -5.91
N GLY A 108 -5.11 -1.81 -4.85
CA GLY A 108 -5.14 -3.27 -4.93
C GLY A 108 -3.82 -3.94 -5.34
N ARG A 109 -2.69 -3.22 -5.26
CA ARG A 109 -1.35 -3.70 -5.66
C ARG A 109 -0.62 -4.42 -4.54
N HIS A 110 -1.15 -4.36 -3.32
CA HIS A 110 -0.60 -5.09 -2.19
C HIS A 110 -0.85 -6.60 -2.34
N ARG A 111 0.17 -7.33 -2.81
CA ARG A 111 0.17 -8.80 -2.86
C ARG A 111 0.15 -9.34 -1.43
N ARG A 112 -1.04 -9.66 -0.94
CA ARG A 112 -1.16 -10.54 0.20
C ARG A 112 -0.73 -11.94 -0.23
N PRO A 113 -0.01 -12.71 0.62
CA PRO A 113 0.01 -14.16 0.45
C PRO A 113 -1.44 -14.60 0.24
N ALA A 114 -1.69 -15.46 -0.75
CA ALA A 114 -3.02 -16.04 -0.97
C ALA A 114 -3.59 -16.37 0.40
N ALA A 115 -4.72 -15.74 0.75
CA ALA A 115 -5.30 -15.83 2.07
C ALA A 115 -5.29 -17.31 2.45
N THR A 116 -4.36 -17.70 3.32
CA THR A 116 -4.41 -19.02 3.92
C THR A 116 -5.75 -18.98 4.62
N THR A 117 -6.69 -19.83 4.19
CA THR A 117 -8.06 -19.92 4.71
C THR A 117 -8.01 -19.50 6.17
N ASN A 118 -8.58 -18.33 6.48
CA ASN A 118 -8.27 -17.65 7.74
C ASN A 118 -8.48 -18.66 8.87
N LYS A 119 -7.38 -19.06 9.53
CA LYS A 119 -7.40 -20.15 10.50
C LYS A 119 -8.42 -19.88 11.60
N LEU A 120 -8.71 -18.60 11.87
CA LEU A 120 -9.82 -18.15 12.71
C LEU A 120 -11.18 -18.58 12.15
N ASN A 121 -11.52 -18.22 10.90
CA ASN A 121 -12.81 -18.58 10.29
C ASN A 121 -13.02 -20.08 10.27
N ARG A 122 -11.97 -20.83 9.90
CA ARG A 122 -12.07 -22.29 9.83
C ARG A 122 -12.11 -22.93 11.23
N ALA A 123 -11.43 -22.36 12.23
CA ALA A 123 -11.58 -22.77 13.63
C ALA A 123 -13.01 -22.51 14.15
N VAL A 124 -13.62 -21.36 13.83
CA VAL A 124 -14.99 -21.03 14.23
C VAL A 124 -15.99 -21.98 13.57
N GLU A 125 -15.91 -22.21 12.25
CA GLU A 125 -16.78 -23.17 11.55
C GLU A 125 -16.69 -24.58 12.13
N LEU A 126 -15.48 -25.04 12.44
CA LEU A 126 -15.26 -26.37 13.02
C LEU A 126 -15.79 -26.43 14.46
N SER A 127 -15.62 -25.36 15.24
CA SER A 127 -16.17 -25.23 16.60
C SER A 127 -17.70 -25.25 16.58
N ASP A 128 -18.34 -24.49 15.68
CA ASP A 128 -19.80 -24.45 15.51
C ASP A 128 -20.35 -25.80 15.02
N ALA A 129 -19.57 -26.54 14.23
CA ALA A 129 -19.86 -27.92 13.84
C ALA A 129 -19.58 -28.95 14.95
N GLY A 130 -19.22 -28.51 16.17
CA GLY A 130 -19.00 -29.36 17.34
C GLY A 130 -17.68 -30.15 17.32
N LYS A 131 -16.70 -29.73 16.51
CA LYS A 131 -15.37 -30.37 16.48
C LYS A 131 -14.59 -30.04 17.74
N THR A 132 -13.77 -30.99 18.19
CA THR A 132 -12.87 -30.79 19.32
C THR A 132 -11.67 -29.93 18.91
N ALA A 133 -11.04 -29.26 19.89
CA ALA A 133 -9.84 -28.46 19.66
C ALA A 133 -8.71 -29.27 18.98
N ALA A 134 -8.56 -30.54 19.34
CA ALA A 134 -7.62 -31.46 18.70
C ALA A 134 -7.90 -31.69 17.20
N ALA A 135 -9.17 -31.88 16.82
CA ALA A 135 -9.54 -32.04 15.41
C ALA A 135 -9.35 -30.75 14.61
N MET A 136 -9.61 -29.60 15.23
CA MET A 136 -9.35 -28.29 14.63
C MET A 136 -7.84 -28.05 14.42
N ALA A 137 -7.03 -28.38 15.42
CA ALA A 137 -5.58 -28.24 15.39
C ALA A 137 -4.94 -29.05 14.25
N ASP A 138 -5.35 -30.31 14.10
CA ASP A 138 -4.89 -31.20 13.03
C ASP A 138 -5.24 -30.66 11.63
N GLU A 139 -6.51 -30.27 11.44
CA GLU A 139 -6.98 -29.77 10.14
C GLU A 139 -6.32 -28.44 9.75
N LEU A 140 -6.16 -27.54 10.71
CA LEU A 140 -5.58 -26.22 10.52
C LEU A 140 -4.04 -26.23 10.55
N LYS A 141 -3.43 -27.38 10.88
CA LYS A 141 -1.99 -27.56 11.07
C LYS A 141 -1.42 -26.54 12.06
N ILE A 142 -2.07 -26.40 13.21
CA ILE A 142 -1.67 -25.53 14.34
C ILE A 142 -1.77 -26.29 15.65
N SER A 143 -1.30 -25.68 16.74
CA SER A 143 -1.45 -26.26 18.08
C SER A 143 -2.86 -26.07 18.64
N GLU A 144 -3.29 -26.95 19.55
CA GLU A 144 -4.57 -26.80 20.27
C GLU A 144 -4.65 -25.51 21.09
N ASP A 145 -3.52 -25.06 21.63
CA ASP A 145 -3.41 -23.76 22.31
C ASP A 145 -3.69 -22.59 21.36
N GLU A 146 -3.19 -22.67 20.13
CA GLU A 146 -3.44 -21.67 19.10
C GLU A 146 -4.92 -21.65 18.68
N VAL A 147 -5.57 -22.81 18.59
CA VAL A 147 -7.04 -22.91 18.41
C VAL A 147 -7.76 -22.20 19.57
N GLY A 148 -7.36 -22.46 20.81
CA GLY A 148 -7.93 -21.82 21.99
C GLY A 148 -7.81 -20.29 21.96
N ARG A 149 -6.64 -19.76 21.57
CA ARG A 149 -6.41 -18.31 21.41
C ARG A 149 -7.28 -17.71 20.31
N LEU A 150 -7.46 -18.41 19.20
CA LEU A 150 -8.33 -17.98 18.10
C LEU A 150 -9.80 -17.90 18.55
N LEU A 151 -10.31 -18.92 19.23
CA LEU A 151 -11.69 -18.93 19.73
C LEU A 151 -11.91 -17.91 20.86
N ALA A 152 -10.93 -17.71 21.74
CA ALA A 152 -10.99 -16.68 22.78
C ALA A 152 -10.98 -15.25 22.19
N PHE A 153 -10.18 -15.02 21.14
CA PHE A 153 -10.20 -13.78 20.38
C PHE A 153 -11.58 -13.53 19.75
N HIS A 154 -12.20 -14.55 19.17
CA HIS A 154 -13.58 -14.45 18.64
C HIS A 154 -14.62 -14.13 19.73
N ALA A 155 -14.52 -14.77 20.90
CA ALA A 155 -15.45 -14.50 22.01
C ALA A 155 -15.35 -13.05 22.54
N GLN A 156 -14.16 -12.43 22.46
CA GLN A 156 -13.95 -11.03 22.85
C GLN A 156 -14.47 -10.04 21.79
N ASP A 157 -14.58 -10.45 20.53
CA ASP A 157 -15.09 -9.62 19.42
C ASP A 157 -16.55 -9.19 19.62
N ALA A 158 -17.36 -9.94 20.36
CA ALA A 158 -18.75 -9.56 20.66
C ALA A 158 -18.87 -8.20 21.39
N SER A 159 -17.91 -7.91 22.28
CA SER A 159 -17.85 -6.63 23.01
C SER A 159 -17.40 -5.46 22.12
N LEU A 160 -16.45 -5.74 21.21
CA LEU A 160 -15.99 -4.78 20.19
C LEU A 160 -17.08 -4.47 19.18
N TYR A 161 -17.79 -5.48 18.68
CA TYR A 161 -18.93 -5.32 17.79
C TYR A 161 -20.04 -4.49 18.43
N ALA A 162 -20.34 -4.72 19.71
CA ALA A 162 -21.33 -3.92 20.45
C ALA A 162 -20.89 -2.45 20.57
N ALA A 163 -19.62 -2.18 20.89
CA ALA A 163 -19.08 -0.83 20.97
C ALA A 163 -19.03 -0.11 19.61
N GLU A 164 -18.67 -0.82 18.54
CA GLU A 164 -18.62 -0.28 17.19
C GLU A 164 -20.00 -0.05 16.61
N LYS A 165 -20.99 -0.90 16.93
CA LYS A 165 -22.38 -0.68 16.54
C LYS A 165 -22.95 0.62 17.11
N ILE A 166 -22.51 1.00 18.32
CA ILE A 166 -22.85 2.29 18.94
C ILE A 166 -22.15 3.45 18.21
N THR A 167 -20.88 3.27 17.83
CA THR A 167 -20.02 4.35 17.33
C THR A 167 -20.16 4.61 15.82
N LEU A 168 -20.27 3.54 15.03
CA LEU A 168 -20.21 3.56 13.56
C LEU A 168 -21.56 3.22 12.91
N GLY A 169 -22.54 2.76 13.70
CA GLY A 169 -23.80 2.23 13.20
C GLY A 169 -23.71 0.74 12.81
N PRO A 170 -24.86 0.08 12.59
CA PRO A 170 -24.94 -1.37 12.42
C PRO A 170 -24.19 -1.89 11.20
N ASP A 171 -24.26 -1.18 10.06
CA ASP A 171 -23.70 -1.65 8.80
C ASP A 171 -22.17 -1.53 8.78
N ALA A 172 -21.62 -0.43 9.28
CA ALA A 172 -20.18 -0.23 9.39
C ALA A 172 -19.56 -1.13 10.48
N ALA A 173 -20.28 -1.39 11.58
CA ALA A 173 -19.84 -2.36 12.59
C ALA A 173 -19.80 -3.78 12.04
N GLU A 174 -20.73 -4.16 11.16
CA GLU A 174 -20.73 -5.46 10.50
C GLU A 174 -19.57 -5.61 9.50
N GLU A 175 -19.22 -4.55 8.76
CA GLU A 175 -18.03 -4.55 7.90
C GLU A 175 -16.72 -4.52 8.71
N MET A 176 -16.64 -3.77 9.81
CA MET A 176 -15.48 -3.81 10.72
C MET A 176 -15.30 -5.19 11.36
N ARG A 177 -16.41 -5.83 11.72
CA ARG A 177 -16.42 -7.22 12.16
C ARG A 177 -15.96 -8.16 11.05
N ARG A 178 -16.46 -8.01 9.83
CA ARG A 178 -15.99 -8.76 8.66
C ARG A 178 -14.48 -8.59 8.47
N TYR A 179 -13.94 -7.38 8.61
CA TYR A 179 -12.49 -7.16 8.55
C TYR A 179 -11.75 -7.92 9.66
N ARG A 180 -12.14 -7.75 10.92
CA ARG A 180 -11.46 -8.43 12.05
C ARG A 180 -11.51 -9.94 11.94
N LEU A 181 -12.61 -10.47 11.39
CA LEU A 181 -12.82 -11.91 11.23
C LEU A 181 -12.11 -12.48 10.01
N THR A 182 -12.23 -11.84 8.84
CA THR A 182 -11.76 -12.40 7.56
C THR A 182 -10.41 -11.84 7.12
N GLY A 183 -9.97 -10.74 7.74
CA GLY A 183 -8.88 -9.92 7.27
C GLY A 183 -9.22 -9.16 5.98
N ASP A 184 -10.44 -9.28 5.43
CA ASP A 184 -10.83 -8.66 4.16
C ASP A 184 -10.67 -7.16 4.23
N TYR A 185 -9.68 -6.65 3.51
CA TYR A 185 -9.35 -5.23 3.51
C TYR A 185 -10.42 -4.42 2.76
N LYS A 186 -11.19 -5.03 1.85
CA LYS A 186 -12.32 -4.34 1.21
C LYS A 186 -13.36 -3.91 2.24
N ALA A 187 -13.51 -4.66 3.32
CA ALA A 187 -14.40 -4.32 4.42
C ALA A 187 -13.91 -3.05 5.17
N ILE A 188 -12.59 -2.91 5.43
CA ILE A 188 -12.04 -1.65 5.98
C ILE A 188 -12.22 -0.49 5.00
N VAL A 189 -11.88 -0.69 3.72
CA VAL A 189 -12.00 0.37 2.71
C VAL A 189 -13.44 0.83 2.57
N SER A 190 -14.39 -0.10 2.65
CA SER A 190 -15.82 0.20 2.69
C SER A 190 -16.16 1.07 3.90
N VAL A 191 -15.72 0.71 5.10
CA VAL A 191 -15.95 1.49 6.33
C VAL A 191 -15.28 2.85 6.28
N LEU A 192 -14.01 2.93 5.87
CA LEU A 192 -13.28 4.19 5.71
C LEU A 192 -13.92 5.07 4.63
N GLY A 193 -14.45 4.47 3.56
CA GLY A 193 -15.23 5.17 2.53
C GLY A 193 -16.54 5.74 3.09
N MET A 194 -17.30 4.94 3.84
CA MET A 194 -18.52 5.36 4.54
C MET A 194 -18.24 6.48 5.58
N MET A 195 -17.10 6.41 6.27
CA MET A 195 -16.65 7.44 7.21
C MET A 195 -16.09 8.68 6.49
N ASN A 196 -15.56 8.54 5.27
CA ASN A 196 -15.03 9.63 4.46
C ASN A 196 -16.13 10.43 3.74
N GLU A 197 -17.30 9.84 3.45
CA GLU A 197 -18.46 10.63 3.01
C GLU A 197 -18.88 11.68 4.08
N ALA A 198 -18.58 11.44 5.35
CA ALA A 198 -18.75 12.42 6.42
C ALA A 198 -17.57 13.42 6.55
N ARG A 199 -16.38 13.11 6.03
CA ARG A 199 -15.20 14.02 6.06
C ARG A 199 -15.04 14.86 4.79
N HIS A 200 -15.82 14.58 3.74
CA HIS A 200 -15.72 15.31 2.48
C HIS A 200 -16.37 16.72 2.51
N ILE A 201 -16.99 17.11 3.63
CA ILE A 201 -17.58 18.45 3.84
C ILE A 201 -16.57 19.44 4.45
N ASP A 202 -15.46 18.99 5.06
CA ASP A 202 -14.58 19.88 5.85
C ASP A 202 -13.18 20.13 5.26
N GLN A 203 -12.91 19.71 4.01
CA GLN A 203 -11.59 19.88 3.39
C GLN A 203 -11.49 20.99 2.33
N LEU A 204 -12.49 21.88 2.26
CA LEU A 204 -12.46 23.08 1.39
C LEU A 204 -12.02 24.38 2.11
N ASP A 205 -11.76 24.37 3.41
CA ASP A 205 -11.43 25.58 4.19
C ASP A 205 -9.96 25.72 4.63
N LEU A 206 -9.03 25.02 3.98
CA LEU A 206 -7.57 25.27 4.15
C LEU A 206 -6.94 26.00 2.95
N CYS A 207 -7.76 26.61 2.11
CA CYS A 207 -7.36 27.54 1.06
C CYS A 207 -8.12 28.87 1.15
N VAL A 208 -8.06 29.51 2.32
CA VAL A 208 -8.26 30.97 2.48
C VAL A 208 -7.12 31.52 3.33
#